data_AF-B7R599-F1
#
_entry.id   AF-B7R599-F1
#
_cell.length_a   1.000
_cell.length_b   1.000
_cell.length_c   1.000
_cell.angle_alpha   90.00
_cell.angle_beta   90.00
_cell.angle_gamma   90.00
#
_symmetry.space_group_name_H-M   'P 1'
#
loop_
_entity.id
_entity.type
_entity.pdbx_description
1 polymer ?
#
loop_
_entity_poly.entity_id
_entity_poly.type
_entity_poly.pdbx_seq_one_letter_code
_entity_poly.pdbx_strand_id
1 'polypeptide(L)'
;MVCKNFFRTRPVMEEECLWGKGHRKAVEDILGAVLRGNTAVLLGPRRVGKTSVVSVMAEKLRRKRGYHYVYFNFSRFIGSRAISIADIEPKRTSLKMITTSKSYKISFRGVSVEVRKTSIEEFSRDFSTLVRVLSQNAELGVLIFDEAQVLARLKNLDFRGLLQEITDSYPNISLVFTGSMPGMLVEYLNPGAEKPNFMRSAEIFTLPRWSIEEGRGYLLEGFRSYGIKVTNELELSRAVEELGGVPGFISHYGITAVNLMRTEKSPEEALPVALEESRRYALEEWRKDIEAFLNVYNSRVYIGVLRVLAEAYPSALRGAEIYRRLKILGLAPTRIQHIYKYLETLEKAGFIRSSERKYWIEDPLLREVVKRFNIDRVTPAL
;
A
#
# COMPACT_ATOMS: atom_id res chain seq x y z
N MET A 1 25.48 5.75 10.71
CA MET A 1 24.81 7.02 11.10
C MET A 1 23.65 6.69 12.02
N VAL A 2 23.38 7.52 13.04
CA VAL A 2 22.20 7.35 13.91
C VAL A 2 20.97 7.93 13.20
N CYS A 3 19.87 7.18 13.18
CA CYS A 3 18.61 7.66 12.60
C CYS A 3 18.08 8.84 13.41
N LYS A 4 18.05 10.04 12.80
CA LYS A 4 17.39 11.22 13.38
C LYS A 4 15.88 11.12 13.13
N ASN A 5 15.04 11.47 14.11
CA ASN A 5 13.58 11.37 14.04
C ASN A 5 13.12 9.93 13.72
N PHE A 6 13.36 9.01 14.67
CA PHE A 6 13.11 7.58 14.49
C PHE A 6 11.62 7.28 14.33
N PHE A 7 10.76 7.90 15.15
CA PHE A 7 9.32 7.85 14.96
C PHE A 7 8.88 8.91 13.94
N ARG A 8 8.21 8.48 12.87
CA ARG A 8 7.77 9.36 11.80
C ARG A 8 6.50 8.85 11.12
N THR A 9 5.63 9.79 10.76
CA THR A 9 4.40 9.49 10.00
C THR A 9 4.63 9.46 8.49
N ARG A 10 5.78 9.97 8.03
CA ARG A 10 6.18 9.95 6.62
C ARG A 10 6.95 8.68 6.27
N PRO A 11 6.90 8.20 5.01
CA PRO A 11 7.70 7.07 4.57
C PRO A 11 9.20 7.27 4.87
N VAL A 12 9.85 6.22 5.37
CA VAL A 12 11.31 6.19 5.55
C VAL A 12 12.00 6.20 4.19
N MET A 13 13.04 7.02 4.07
CA MET A 13 13.87 7.18 2.88
C MET A 13 15.30 6.65 3.11
N GLU A 14 15.76 6.71 4.36
CA GLU A 14 17.09 6.34 4.78
C GLU A 14 17.12 4.89 5.25
N GLU A 15 18.08 4.11 4.74
CA GLU A 15 18.22 2.69 5.06
C GLU A 15 18.47 2.45 6.55
N GLU A 16 19.25 3.33 7.18
CA GLU A 16 19.59 3.25 8.61
C GLU A 16 18.35 3.44 9.50
N CYS A 17 17.32 4.11 8.98
CA CYS A 17 16.04 4.36 9.65
C CYS A 17 14.98 3.28 9.36
N LEU A 18 15.24 2.35 8.43
CA LEU A 18 14.27 1.32 8.07
C LEU A 18 14.31 0.19 9.12
N TRP A 19 13.17 -0.08 9.75
CA TRP A 19 13.04 -1.13 10.76
C TRP A 19 12.33 -2.38 10.22
N GLY A 20 12.65 -3.53 10.80
CA GLY A 20 12.08 -4.84 10.47
C GLY A 20 13.00 -5.66 9.58
N LYS A 21 13.21 -6.94 9.94
CA LYS A 21 14.05 -7.84 9.14
C LYS A 21 13.43 -8.09 7.77
N GLY A 22 12.12 -8.31 7.74
CA GLY A 22 11.36 -8.47 6.50
C GLY A 22 11.43 -7.25 5.60
N HIS A 23 11.38 -6.03 6.16
CA HIS A 23 11.48 -4.78 5.40
C HIS A 23 12.85 -4.58 4.78
N ARG A 24 13.92 -4.79 5.54
CA ARG A 24 15.30 -4.70 5.01
C ARG A 24 15.56 -5.76 3.95
N LYS A 25 15.12 -6.99 4.20
CA LYS A 25 15.20 -8.07 3.21
C LYS A 25 14.43 -7.71 1.93
N ALA A 26 13.22 -7.17 2.05
CA ALA A 26 12.44 -6.75 0.89
C ALA A 26 13.13 -5.65 0.06
N VAL A 27 13.88 -4.73 0.69
CA VAL A 27 14.71 -3.76 -0.05
C VAL A 27 15.75 -4.47 -0.91
N GLU A 28 16.51 -5.40 -0.32
CA GLU A 28 17.56 -6.13 -1.04
C GLU A 28 16.99 -7.03 -2.13
N ASP A 29 15.91 -7.75 -1.85
CA ASP A 29 15.27 -8.66 -2.79
C ASP A 29 14.72 -7.90 -4.01
N ILE A 30 14.01 -6.78 -3.78
CA ILE A 30 13.49 -5.91 -4.86
C ILE A 30 14.64 -5.27 -5.62
N LEU A 31 15.67 -4.78 -4.93
CA LEU A 31 16.84 -4.19 -5.58
C LEU A 31 17.51 -5.25 -6.47
N GLY A 32 17.69 -6.48 -5.99
CA GLY A 32 18.25 -7.58 -6.76
C GLY A 32 17.44 -7.90 -8.02
N ALA A 33 16.11 -7.96 -7.92
CA ALA A 33 15.22 -8.15 -9.08
C ALA A 33 15.38 -7.02 -10.10
N VAL A 34 15.33 -5.77 -9.63
CA VAL A 34 15.47 -4.57 -10.46
C VAL A 34 16.83 -4.52 -11.17
N LEU A 35 17.92 -4.89 -10.49
CA LEU A 35 19.27 -4.90 -11.07
C LEU A 35 19.43 -5.96 -12.18
N ARG A 36 18.59 -7.01 -12.20
CA ARG A 36 18.55 -8.01 -13.27
C ARG A 36 17.70 -7.62 -14.47
N GLY A 37 17.04 -6.44 -14.43
CA GLY A 37 16.06 -6.05 -15.45
C GLY A 37 14.65 -6.60 -15.19
N ASN A 38 14.40 -7.24 -14.06
CA ASN A 38 13.12 -7.90 -13.79
C ASN A 38 12.07 -6.93 -13.24
N THR A 39 10.81 -7.26 -13.48
CA THR A 39 9.67 -6.60 -12.82
C THR A 39 9.55 -7.08 -11.37
N ALA A 40 9.43 -6.16 -10.42
CA ALA A 40 9.21 -6.47 -9.02
C ALA A 40 7.82 -6.02 -8.56
N VAL A 41 7.10 -6.88 -7.84
CA VAL A 41 5.76 -6.58 -7.30
C VAL A 41 5.78 -6.73 -5.79
N LEU A 42 5.65 -5.63 -5.05
CA LEU A 42 5.59 -5.60 -3.59
C LEU A 42 4.14 -5.52 -3.09
N LEU A 43 3.65 -6.63 -2.56
CA LEU A 43 2.32 -6.78 -2.00
C LEU A 43 2.36 -6.63 -0.47
N GLY A 44 1.27 -6.16 0.11
CA GLY A 44 1.12 -6.15 1.56
C GLY A 44 0.02 -5.21 2.02
N PRO A 45 -0.51 -5.38 3.24
CA PRO A 45 -1.60 -4.56 3.76
C PRO A 45 -1.29 -3.05 3.79
N ARG A 46 -2.29 -2.22 4.05
CA ARG A 46 -2.07 -0.78 4.23
C ARG A 46 -1.16 -0.49 5.41
N ARG A 47 -0.35 0.57 5.27
CA ARG A 47 0.51 1.11 6.33
C ARG A 47 1.58 0.14 6.86
N VAL A 48 1.85 -0.95 6.13
CA VAL A 48 2.95 -1.88 6.44
C VAL A 48 4.33 -1.43 5.96
N GLY A 49 4.47 -0.23 5.41
CA GLY A 49 5.79 0.32 5.04
C GLY A 49 6.26 0.01 3.61
N LYS A 50 5.37 -0.42 2.70
CA LYS A 50 5.70 -0.67 1.28
C LYS A 50 6.36 0.55 0.60
N THR A 51 5.73 1.72 0.75
CA THR A 51 6.26 2.99 0.23
C THR A 51 7.65 3.31 0.79
N SER A 52 7.94 2.92 2.05
CA SER A 52 9.26 3.09 2.66
C SER A 52 10.29 2.13 2.08
N VAL A 53 9.95 0.85 1.94
CA VAL A 53 10.83 -0.15 1.30
C VAL A 53 11.23 0.29 -0.11
N VAL A 54 10.24 0.65 -0.94
CA VAL A 54 10.51 1.08 -2.32
C VAL A 54 11.25 2.42 -2.37
N SER A 55 11.02 3.31 -1.40
CA SER A 55 11.75 4.56 -1.32
C SER A 55 13.22 4.37 -0.95
N VAL A 56 13.52 3.53 0.04
CA VAL A 56 14.90 3.18 0.42
C VAL A 56 15.59 2.50 -0.77
N MET A 57 14.94 1.56 -1.45
CA MET A 57 15.46 0.94 -2.66
C MET A 57 15.79 1.98 -3.75
N ALA A 58 14.87 2.92 -4.02
CA ALA A 58 15.08 3.98 -5.01
C ALA A 58 16.27 4.90 -4.64
N GLU A 59 16.46 5.21 -3.36
CA GLU A 59 17.62 6.01 -2.91
C GLU A 59 18.94 5.23 -2.98
N LYS A 60 18.93 3.91 -2.70
CA LYS A 60 20.10 3.04 -2.95
C LYS A 60 20.44 3.01 -4.43
N LEU A 61 19.43 2.90 -5.30
CA LEU A 61 19.58 2.92 -6.76
C LEU A 61 20.20 4.24 -7.24
N ARG A 62 19.67 5.38 -6.77
CA ARG A 62 20.15 6.73 -7.15
C ARG A 62 21.64 6.96 -6.90
N ARG A 63 22.24 6.28 -5.92
CA ARG A 63 23.67 6.40 -5.58
C ARG A 63 24.58 5.73 -6.63
N LYS A 64 24.05 4.84 -7.47
CA LYS A 64 24.79 4.19 -8.55
C LYS A 64 24.84 5.09 -9.78
N ARG A 65 26.03 5.29 -10.34
CA ARG A 65 26.24 6.10 -11.54
C ARG A 65 25.52 5.46 -12.73
N GLY A 66 24.69 6.23 -13.44
CA GLY A 66 23.94 5.74 -14.60
C GLY A 66 22.59 5.09 -14.29
N TYR A 67 22.21 5.01 -13.01
CA TYR A 67 20.97 4.38 -12.57
C TYR A 67 19.95 5.46 -12.23
N HIS A 68 18.76 5.36 -12.80
CA HIS A 68 17.76 6.41 -12.70
C HIS A 68 16.37 5.84 -12.43
N TYR A 69 15.56 6.56 -11.65
CA TYR A 69 14.19 6.18 -11.37
C TYR A 69 13.20 7.30 -11.67
N VAL A 70 11.97 6.91 -12.02
CA VAL A 70 10.79 7.77 -12.10
C VAL A 70 9.70 7.14 -11.24
N TYR A 71 9.20 7.88 -10.25
CA TYR A 71 8.33 7.37 -9.21
C TYR A 71 6.94 8.01 -9.28
N PHE A 72 5.93 7.19 -9.56
CA PHE A 72 4.51 7.53 -9.61
C PHE A 72 3.83 7.05 -8.33
N ASN A 73 2.97 7.89 -7.75
CA ASN A 73 2.23 7.54 -6.53
C ASN A 73 0.74 7.78 -6.72
N PHE A 74 -0.04 6.70 -6.64
CA PHE A 74 -1.48 6.73 -6.83
C PHE A 74 -2.29 6.63 -5.52
N SER A 75 -1.64 6.70 -4.36
CA SER A 75 -2.30 6.60 -3.05
C SER A 75 -3.44 7.61 -2.88
N ARG A 76 -3.31 8.83 -3.43
CA ARG A 76 -4.37 9.87 -3.37
C ARG A 76 -5.66 9.51 -4.12
N PHE A 77 -5.62 8.50 -4.99
CA PHE A 77 -6.75 8.07 -5.83
C PHE A 77 -7.34 6.74 -5.36
N ILE A 78 -6.88 6.25 -4.22
CA ILE A 78 -7.54 5.16 -3.53
C ILE A 78 -9.00 5.56 -3.28
N GLY A 79 -9.92 4.68 -3.67
CA GLY A 79 -11.36 4.95 -3.58
C GLY A 79 -11.96 5.79 -4.69
N SER A 80 -11.18 6.41 -5.59
CA SER A 80 -11.73 7.09 -6.77
C SER A 80 -12.38 6.12 -7.75
N ARG A 81 -13.60 6.38 -8.22
CA ARG A 81 -14.24 5.50 -9.23
C ARG A 81 -13.54 5.53 -10.59
N ALA A 82 -12.79 6.59 -10.86
CA ALA A 82 -12.04 6.77 -12.09
C ALA A 82 -10.82 7.65 -11.84
N ILE A 83 -9.77 7.42 -12.64
CA ILE A 83 -8.63 8.34 -12.81
C ILE A 83 -8.47 8.69 -14.29
N SER A 84 -7.74 9.76 -14.57
CA SER A 84 -7.43 10.25 -15.92
C SER A 84 -5.94 10.21 -16.20
N ILE A 85 -5.53 10.42 -17.45
CA ILE A 85 -4.11 10.55 -17.80
C ILE A 85 -3.41 11.73 -17.10
N ALA A 86 -4.17 12.78 -16.72
CA ALA A 86 -3.64 13.91 -15.96
C ALA A 86 -3.16 13.53 -14.55
N ASP A 87 -3.63 12.39 -14.05
CA ASP A 87 -3.28 11.84 -12.75
C ASP A 87 -1.97 11.02 -12.78
N ILE A 88 -1.49 10.65 -13.97
CA ILE A 88 -0.25 9.92 -14.18
C ILE A 88 0.91 10.91 -14.26
N GLU A 89 1.41 11.29 -13.09
CA GLU A 89 2.46 12.27 -12.94
C GLU A 89 3.53 11.78 -11.95
N PRO A 90 4.83 11.86 -12.29
CA PRO A 90 5.87 11.50 -11.36
C PRO A 90 5.85 12.42 -10.14
N LYS A 91 5.88 11.82 -8.94
CA LYS A 91 6.01 12.55 -7.67
C LYS A 91 7.45 12.69 -7.21
N ARG A 92 8.32 11.81 -7.69
CA ARG A 92 9.76 11.87 -7.42
C ARG A 92 10.53 11.26 -8.59
N THR A 93 11.75 11.70 -8.79
CA THR A 93 12.69 11.09 -9.74
C THR A 93 14.12 11.41 -9.32
N SER A 94 15.08 10.58 -9.75
CA SER A 94 16.50 10.90 -9.68
C SER A 94 16.96 11.94 -10.72
N LEU A 95 16.06 12.36 -11.61
CA LEU A 95 16.33 13.26 -12.73
C LEU A 95 15.84 14.68 -12.45
N LYS A 96 16.28 15.65 -13.26
CA LYS A 96 15.71 16.99 -13.21
C LYS A 96 14.30 16.94 -13.80
N MET A 97 13.32 17.41 -13.05
CA MET A 97 11.92 17.42 -13.45
C MET A 97 11.29 18.79 -13.22
N ILE A 98 10.46 19.22 -14.16
CA ILE A 98 9.59 20.39 -14.05
C ILE A 98 8.18 19.92 -14.36
N THR A 99 7.21 20.30 -13.54
CA THR A 99 5.81 19.89 -13.70
C THR A 99 4.93 21.11 -13.89
N THR A 100 3.99 21.02 -14.82
CA THR A 100 2.91 22.00 -15.04
C THR A 100 1.55 21.31 -14.87
N SER A 101 0.47 22.09 -14.94
CA SER A 101 -0.89 21.52 -14.92
C SER A 101 -1.13 20.58 -16.10
N LYS A 102 -0.58 20.88 -17.28
CA LYS A 102 -0.84 20.15 -18.54
C LYS A 102 0.25 19.17 -18.94
N SER A 103 1.44 19.23 -18.35
CA SER A 103 2.57 18.36 -18.73
C SER A 103 3.57 18.17 -17.60
N TYR A 104 4.50 17.24 -17.77
CA TYR A 104 5.72 17.19 -16.99
C TYR A 104 6.92 16.98 -17.91
N LYS A 105 8.03 17.65 -17.62
CA LYS A 105 9.26 17.60 -18.40
C LYS A 105 10.35 16.96 -17.56
N ILE A 106 10.96 15.90 -18.09
CA ILE A 106 12.10 15.22 -17.48
C ILE A 106 13.33 15.46 -18.36
N SER A 107 14.42 15.90 -17.73
CA SER A 107 15.68 16.18 -18.41
C SER A 107 16.77 15.21 -17.97
N PHE A 108 17.45 14.64 -18.96
CA PHE A 108 18.56 13.72 -18.79
C PHE A 108 19.71 14.06 -19.76
N ARG A 109 20.92 14.33 -19.24
CA ARG A 109 22.12 14.64 -20.03
C ARG A 109 21.89 15.63 -21.19
N GLY A 110 21.12 16.69 -20.94
CA GLY A 110 20.80 17.72 -21.95
C GLY A 110 19.60 17.39 -22.85
N VAL A 111 19.17 16.13 -22.93
CA VAL A 111 17.91 15.75 -23.59
C VAL A 111 16.76 16.02 -22.64
N SER A 112 15.68 16.63 -23.14
CA SER A 112 14.47 16.83 -22.33
C SER A 112 13.25 16.29 -23.05
N VAL A 113 12.46 15.49 -22.34
CA VAL A 113 11.19 14.97 -22.82
C VAL A 113 10.07 15.62 -22.05
N GLU A 114 9.13 16.23 -22.77
CA GLU A 114 7.87 16.71 -22.21
C GLU A 114 6.79 15.67 -22.46
N VAL A 115 6.13 15.22 -21.39
CA VAL A 115 4.96 14.35 -21.44
C VAL A 115 3.72 15.20 -21.22
N ARG A 116 2.93 15.38 -22.28
CA ARG A 116 1.66 16.09 -22.22
C ARG A 116 0.55 15.20 -21.68
N LYS A 117 -0.37 15.81 -20.95
CA LYS A 117 -1.50 15.17 -20.27
C LYS A 117 -2.85 15.67 -20.83
N THR A 118 -2.85 16.14 -22.08
CA THR A 118 -3.95 16.83 -22.75
C THR A 118 -4.86 15.91 -23.54
N SER A 119 -4.30 14.90 -24.22
CA SER A 119 -5.04 13.80 -24.86
C SER A 119 -4.32 12.48 -24.65
N ILE A 120 -5.03 11.37 -24.90
CA ILE A 120 -4.52 10.01 -24.66
C ILE A 120 -3.45 9.66 -25.67
N GLU A 121 -3.63 10.07 -26.92
CA GLU A 121 -2.70 9.84 -28.02
C GLU A 121 -1.39 10.58 -27.77
N GLU A 122 -1.47 11.85 -27.34
CA GLU A 122 -0.30 12.65 -26.98
C GLU A 122 0.41 12.07 -25.76
N PHE A 123 -0.34 11.76 -24.69
CA PHE A 123 0.21 11.18 -23.48
C PHE A 123 0.94 9.86 -23.78
N SER A 124 0.32 8.96 -24.54
CA SER A 124 0.90 7.65 -24.84
C SER A 124 2.18 7.79 -25.65
N ARG A 125 2.17 8.61 -26.72
CA ARG A 125 3.35 8.88 -27.54
C ARG A 125 4.48 9.53 -26.75
N ASP A 126 4.16 10.53 -25.95
CA ASP A 126 5.14 11.29 -25.19
C ASP A 126 5.70 10.44 -24.03
N PHE A 127 4.87 9.58 -23.41
CA PHE A 127 5.30 8.61 -22.40
C PHE A 127 6.22 7.53 -22.98
N SER A 128 5.89 6.92 -24.13
CA SER A 128 6.80 5.98 -24.81
C SER A 128 8.11 6.67 -25.21
N THR A 129 8.06 7.95 -25.61
CA THR A 129 9.28 8.74 -25.86
C THR A 129 10.11 8.96 -24.60
N LEU A 130 9.49 9.23 -23.46
CA LEU A 130 10.18 9.33 -22.17
C LEU A 130 10.88 8.02 -21.82
N VAL A 131 10.20 6.88 -21.95
CA VAL A 131 10.81 5.58 -21.64
C VAL A 131 11.95 5.26 -22.59
N ARG A 132 11.79 5.49 -23.90
CA ARG A 132 12.86 5.32 -24.89
C ARG A 132 14.08 6.16 -24.56
N VAL A 133 13.90 7.45 -24.24
CA VAL A 133 15.01 8.34 -23.87
C VAL A 133 15.66 7.89 -22.57
N LEU A 134 14.88 7.46 -21.57
CA LEU A 134 15.42 6.90 -20.33
C LEU A 134 16.28 5.66 -20.62
N SER A 135 15.78 4.73 -21.44
CA SER A 135 16.48 3.50 -21.82
C SER A 135 17.78 3.79 -22.59
N GLN A 136 17.77 4.70 -23.57
CA GLN A 136 18.96 5.01 -24.38
C GLN A 136 20.08 5.69 -23.59
N ASN A 137 19.76 6.31 -22.46
CA ASN A 137 20.70 7.18 -21.78
C ASN A 137 21.04 6.73 -20.34
N ALA A 138 20.27 5.82 -19.76
CA ALA A 138 20.57 5.18 -18.47
C ALA A 138 21.26 3.82 -18.66
N GLU A 139 22.13 3.45 -17.72
CA GLU A 139 22.59 2.06 -17.58
C GLU A 139 21.43 1.17 -17.10
N LEU A 140 20.64 1.68 -16.16
CA LEU A 140 19.40 1.07 -15.69
C LEU A 140 18.36 2.16 -15.39
N GLY A 141 17.19 2.07 -16.02
CA GLY A 141 16.02 2.87 -15.68
C GLY A 141 15.02 2.08 -14.83
N VAL A 142 14.37 2.73 -13.88
CA VAL A 142 13.36 2.09 -13.02
C VAL A 142 12.09 2.93 -13.00
N LEU A 143 10.98 2.35 -13.41
CA LEU A 143 9.65 2.97 -13.31
C LEU A 143 8.91 2.36 -12.12
N ILE A 144 8.59 3.21 -11.16
CA ILE A 144 7.97 2.78 -9.89
C ILE A 144 6.52 3.27 -9.86
N PHE A 145 5.58 2.36 -9.67
CA PHE A 145 4.15 2.63 -9.57
C PHE A 145 3.64 2.21 -8.17
N ASP A 146 3.56 3.16 -7.24
CA ASP A 146 3.07 2.93 -5.87
C ASP A 146 1.53 2.98 -5.83
N GLU A 147 0.91 1.96 -5.24
CA GLU A 147 -0.54 1.72 -5.26
C GLU A 147 -1.10 1.51 -6.68
N ALA A 148 -0.38 0.74 -7.50
CA ALA A 148 -0.64 0.54 -8.92
C ALA A 148 -2.00 -0.08 -9.25
N GLN A 149 -2.68 -0.74 -8.30
CA GLN A 149 -4.04 -1.25 -8.51
C GLN A 149 -5.04 -0.13 -8.86
N VAL A 150 -4.72 1.13 -8.56
CA VAL A 150 -5.54 2.26 -8.96
C VAL A 150 -5.62 2.38 -10.49
N LEU A 151 -4.56 2.00 -11.22
CA LEU A 151 -4.49 2.09 -12.68
C LEU A 151 -5.58 1.28 -13.40
N ALA A 152 -6.15 0.25 -12.76
CA ALA A 152 -7.30 -0.49 -13.26
C ALA A 152 -8.54 0.39 -13.52
N ARG A 153 -8.57 1.60 -12.96
CA ARG A 153 -9.66 2.58 -13.05
C ARG A 153 -9.32 3.75 -13.97
N LEU A 154 -8.23 3.65 -14.73
CA LEU A 154 -7.87 4.65 -15.74
C LEU A 154 -8.89 4.65 -16.86
N LYS A 155 -9.52 5.82 -17.09
CA LYS A 155 -10.50 5.97 -18.17
C LYS A 155 -9.81 6.06 -19.52
N ASN A 156 -10.42 5.42 -20.51
CA ASN A 156 -10.12 5.57 -21.93
C ASN A 156 -8.71 5.14 -22.38
N LEU A 157 -7.87 4.65 -21.46
CA LEU A 157 -6.54 4.12 -21.75
C LEU A 157 -6.30 2.85 -20.94
N ASP A 158 -5.99 1.75 -21.61
CA ASP A 158 -5.47 0.55 -20.96
C ASP A 158 -3.95 0.67 -20.79
N PHE A 159 -3.53 1.11 -19.61
CA PHE A 159 -2.10 1.36 -19.33
C PHE A 159 -1.25 0.10 -19.41
N ARG A 160 -1.86 -1.09 -19.38
CA ARG A 160 -1.16 -2.38 -19.54
C ARG A 160 -0.40 -2.45 -20.86
N GLY A 161 -1.00 -2.03 -21.98
CA GLY A 161 -0.31 -2.08 -23.28
C GLY A 161 1.04 -1.35 -23.26
N LEU A 162 1.10 -0.18 -22.61
CA LEU A 162 2.34 0.57 -22.40
C LEU A 162 3.31 -0.17 -21.49
N LEU A 163 2.83 -0.76 -20.39
CA LEU A 163 3.70 -1.59 -19.54
C LEU A 163 4.34 -2.74 -20.34
N GLN A 164 3.69 -3.22 -21.41
CA GLN A 164 4.10 -4.45 -22.12
C GLN A 164 5.14 -4.12 -23.14
N GLU A 165 4.88 -3.06 -23.88
CA GLU A 165 5.87 -2.43 -24.72
C GLU A 165 7.17 -2.21 -23.94
N ILE A 166 7.07 -1.78 -22.68
CA ILE A 166 8.26 -1.53 -21.85
C ILE A 166 9.01 -2.81 -21.53
N THR A 167 8.34 -3.83 -20.99
CA THR A 167 8.98 -5.09 -20.62
C THR A 167 9.54 -5.85 -21.81
N ASP A 168 8.89 -5.73 -22.97
CA ASP A 168 9.25 -6.49 -24.17
C ASP A 168 10.37 -5.78 -24.97
N SER A 169 10.44 -4.44 -24.91
CA SER A 169 11.32 -3.65 -25.79
C SER A 169 12.55 -3.06 -25.09
N TYR A 170 12.52 -2.88 -23.77
CA TYR A 170 13.58 -2.17 -23.04
C TYR A 170 14.20 -3.03 -21.92
N PRO A 171 15.20 -3.88 -22.22
CA PRO A 171 15.78 -4.82 -21.25
C PRO A 171 16.52 -4.13 -20.09
N ASN A 172 16.85 -2.85 -20.24
CA ASN A 172 17.46 -2.02 -19.20
C ASN A 172 16.45 -1.12 -18.46
N ILE A 173 15.14 -1.39 -18.60
CA ILE A 173 14.08 -0.72 -17.84
C ILE A 173 13.37 -1.75 -16.96
N SER A 174 13.50 -1.59 -15.65
CA SER A 174 12.81 -2.41 -14.66
C SER A 174 11.54 -1.72 -14.16
N LEU A 175 10.50 -2.51 -13.91
CA LEU A 175 9.25 -2.01 -13.34
C LEU A 175 9.13 -2.41 -11.87
N VAL A 176 8.63 -1.52 -11.03
CA VAL A 176 8.32 -1.81 -9.63
C VAL A 176 6.88 -1.42 -9.34
N PHE A 177 6.07 -2.37 -8.91
CA PHE A 177 4.69 -2.15 -8.52
C PHE A 177 4.51 -2.36 -7.02
N THR A 178 3.70 -1.54 -6.38
CA THR A 178 3.20 -1.84 -5.04
C THR A 178 1.68 -1.84 -5.02
N GLY A 179 1.08 -2.59 -4.10
CA GLY A 179 -0.36 -2.53 -3.90
C GLY A 179 -0.80 -2.89 -2.50
N SER A 180 -1.66 -2.04 -1.92
CA SER A 180 -2.32 -2.32 -0.64
C SER A 180 -3.50 -3.27 -0.72
N MET A 181 -3.97 -3.57 -1.93
CA MET A 181 -5.01 -4.56 -2.24
C MET A 181 -4.37 -5.65 -3.11
N PRO A 182 -3.70 -6.65 -2.50
CA PRO A 182 -2.82 -7.56 -3.22
C PRO A 182 -3.49 -8.29 -4.39
N GLY A 183 -4.67 -8.86 -4.15
CA GLY A 183 -5.40 -9.58 -5.20
C GLY A 183 -5.89 -8.67 -6.32
N MET A 184 -6.23 -7.41 -6.02
CA MET A 184 -6.63 -6.44 -7.04
C MET A 184 -5.46 -6.04 -7.93
N LEU A 185 -4.26 -5.87 -7.36
CA LEU A 185 -3.07 -5.59 -8.17
C LEU A 185 -2.70 -6.79 -9.04
N VAL A 186 -2.70 -8.00 -8.46
CA VAL A 186 -2.40 -9.23 -9.20
C VAL A 186 -3.40 -9.43 -10.35
N GLU A 187 -4.70 -9.23 -10.11
CA GLU A 187 -5.73 -9.32 -11.16
C GLU A 187 -5.55 -8.25 -12.24
N TYR A 188 -5.17 -7.03 -11.87
CA TYR A 188 -4.88 -5.97 -12.84
C TYR A 188 -3.67 -6.32 -13.72
N LEU A 189 -2.59 -6.81 -13.12
CA LEU A 189 -1.34 -7.18 -13.80
C LEU A 189 -1.41 -8.54 -14.52
N ASN A 190 -2.38 -9.40 -14.20
CA ASN A 190 -2.56 -10.68 -14.87
C ASN A 190 -4.05 -11.01 -15.04
N PRO A 191 -4.72 -10.42 -16.04
CA PRO A 191 -6.15 -10.53 -16.21
C PRO A 191 -6.58 -11.81 -16.95
N GLY A 192 -5.64 -12.70 -17.32
CA GLY A 192 -5.91 -13.96 -18.03
C GLY A 192 -4.97 -14.21 -19.21
N ALA A 193 -5.11 -15.38 -19.84
CA ALA A 193 -4.23 -15.87 -20.92
C ALA A 193 -4.31 -15.07 -22.23
N GLU A 194 -5.43 -14.39 -22.49
CA GLU A 194 -5.68 -13.63 -23.73
C GLU A 194 -5.18 -12.17 -23.68
N LYS A 195 -4.67 -11.72 -22.52
CA LYS A 195 -4.19 -10.34 -22.32
C LYS A 195 -2.68 -10.29 -22.06
N PRO A 196 -2.04 -9.13 -22.28
CA PRO A 196 -0.63 -8.89 -21.94
C PRO A 196 -0.28 -9.48 -20.56
N ASN A 197 0.64 -10.44 -20.51
CA ASN A 197 0.93 -11.21 -19.30
C ASN A 197 2.26 -10.77 -18.65
N PHE A 198 2.23 -9.59 -18.02
CA PHE A 198 3.36 -8.97 -17.31
C PHE A 198 3.96 -9.83 -16.22
N MET A 199 3.14 -10.71 -15.63
CA MET A 199 3.52 -11.46 -14.45
C MET A 199 4.42 -12.68 -14.77
N ARG A 200 4.63 -13.04 -16.04
CA ARG A 200 5.45 -14.22 -16.40
C ARG A 200 6.89 -14.14 -15.89
N SER A 201 7.46 -12.94 -15.84
CA SER A 201 8.81 -12.67 -15.34
C SER A 201 8.82 -11.80 -14.08
N ALA A 202 7.64 -11.52 -13.50
CA ALA A 202 7.55 -10.68 -12.32
C ALA A 202 7.90 -11.46 -11.05
N GLU A 203 8.78 -10.89 -10.24
CA GLU A 203 9.10 -11.40 -8.92
C GLU A 203 8.14 -10.78 -7.89
N ILE A 204 7.37 -11.62 -7.20
CA ILE A 204 6.36 -11.19 -6.22
C ILE A 204 6.94 -11.29 -4.82
N PHE A 205 6.92 -10.16 -4.11
CA PHE A 205 7.35 -10.02 -2.72
C PHE A 205 6.16 -9.66 -1.85
N THR A 206 6.08 -10.21 -0.64
CA THR A 206 5.03 -9.86 0.32
C THR A 206 5.65 -9.27 1.57
N LEU A 207 5.17 -8.09 1.97
CA LEU A 207 5.61 -7.38 3.16
C LEU A 207 4.62 -7.62 4.32
N PRO A 208 5.04 -8.33 5.38
CA PRO A 208 4.17 -8.61 6.51
C PRO A 208 4.05 -7.41 7.45
N ARG A 209 3.14 -7.56 8.43
CA ARG A 209 3.10 -6.74 9.65
C ARG A 209 4.29 -7.09 10.54
N TRP A 210 4.59 -6.25 11.53
CA TRP A 210 5.58 -6.61 12.55
C TRP A 210 5.00 -7.60 13.55
N SER A 211 5.83 -8.55 13.97
CA SER A 211 5.60 -9.33 15.18
C SER A 211 5.58 -8.44 16.43
N ILE A 212 5.07 -8.97 17.54
CA ILE A 212 5.07 -8.27 18.83
C ILE A 212 6.51 -7.90 19.21
N GLU A 213 7.44 -8.82 19.02
CA GLU A 213 8.86 -8.65 19.34
C GLU A 213 9.50 -7.58 18.44
N GLU A 214 9.26 -7.61 17.13
CA GLU A 214 9.79 -6.60 16.22
C GLU A 214 9.22 -5.21 16.50
N GLY A 215 7.92 -5.10 16.76
CA GLY A 215 7.26 -3.85 17.09
C GLY A 215 7.73 -3.29 18.44
N ARG A 216 7.91 -4.14 19.46
CA ARG A 216 8.45 -3.74 20.76
C ARG A 216 9.89 -3.23 20.61
N GLY A 217 10.72 -3.95 19.86
CA GLY A 217 12.09 -3.53 19.58
C GLY A 217 12.15 -2.17 18.87
N TYR A 218 11.25 -1.93 17.92
CA TYR A 218 11.11 -0.63 17.25
C TYR A 218 10.81 0.49 18.25
N LEU A 219 9.85 0.28 19.14
CA LEU A 219 9.46 1.27 20.14
C LEU A 219 10.61 1.55 21.12
N LEU A 220 11.27 0.51 21.62
CA LEU A 220 12.41 0.65 22.54
C LEU A 220 13.55 1.46 21.92
N GLU A 221 13.99 1.11 20.71
CA GLU A 221 15.06 1.84 20.04
C GLU A 221 14.63 3.27 19.69
N GLY A 222 13.35 3.44 19.32
CA GLY A 222 12.77 4.75 19.07
C GLY A 222 12.83 5.64 20.31
N PHE A 223 12.29 5.21 21.45
CA PHE A 223 12.35 6.00 22.69
C PHE A 223 13.80 6.29 23.12
N ARG A 224 14.69 5.30 23.01
CA ARG A 224 16.12 5.47 23.28
C ARG A 224 16.74 6.57 22.41
N SER A 225 16.37 6.66 21.14
CA SER A 225 16.84 7.72 20.23
C SER A 225 16.39 9.12 20.64
N TYR A 226 15.32 9.24 21.43
CA TYR A 226 14.85 10.50 22.02
C TYR A 226 15.36 10.72 23.45
N GLY A 227 16.26 9.86 23.97
CA GLY A 227 16.77 9.94 25.34
C GLY A 227 15.75 9.51 26.40
N ILE A 228 14.67 8.81 26.00
CA ILE A 228 13.61 8.37 26.89
C ILE A 228 13.87 6.90 27.25
N LYS A 229 13.89 6.61 28.56
CA LYS A 229 13.98 5.25 29.07
C LYS A 229 12.59 4.76 29.46
N VAL A 230 12.09 3.75 28.74
CA VAL A 230 10.85 3.05 29.09
C VAL A 230 11.21 1.73 29.74
N THR A 231 10.71 1.49 30.94
CA THR A 231 10.92 0.24 31.71
C THR A 231 9.77 -0.76 31.52
N ASN A 232 8.56 -0.26 31.21
CA ASN A 232 7.38 -1.09 31.03
C ASN A 232 7.29 -1.69 29.61
N GLU A 233 8.10 -2.72 29.34
CA GLU A 233 8.09 -3.44 28.05
C GLU A 233 6.77 -4.17 27.76
N LEU A 234 6.01 -4.54 28.80
CA LEU A 234 4.71 -5.20 28.65
C LEU A 234 3.70 -4.27 28.00
N GLU A 235 3.69 -2.99 28.38
CA GLU A 235 2.84 -1.98 27.78
C GLU A 235 3.19 -1.70 26.31
N LEU A 236 4.48 -1.72 25.96
CA LEU A 236 4.90 -1.63 24.55
C LEU A 236 4.41 -2.84 23.74
N SER A 237 4.50 -4.05 24.31
CA SER A 237 4.00 -5.28 23.68
C SER A 237 2.49 -5.20 23.44
N ARG A 238 1.74 -4.75 24.47
CA ARG A 238 0.30 -4.52 24.40
C ARG A 238 -0.05 -3.50 23.32
N ALA A 239 0.68 -2.39 23.23
CA ALA A 239 0.44 -1.39 22.20
C ALA A 239 0.63 -1.95 20.79
N VAL A 240 1.66 -2.78 20.57
CA VAL A 240 1.90 -3.44 19.28
C VAL A 240 0.76 -4.40 18.93
N GLU A 241 0.30 -5.19 19.89
CA GLU A 241 -0.81 -6.13 19.71
C GLU A 241 -2.13 -5.40 19.40
N GLU A 242 -2.50 -4.39 20.20
CA GLU A 242 -3.73 -3.61 20.01
C GLU A 242 -3.72 -2.81 18.70
N LEU A 243 -2.55 -2.36 18.24
CA LEU A 243 -2.36 -1.70 16.95
C LEU A 243 -2.17 -2.68 15.79
N GLY A 244 -2.37 -3.98 16.03
CA GLY A 244 -2.41 -5.04 15.03
C GLY A 244 -1.08 -5.30 14.33
N GLY A 245 0.05 -4.95 14.96
CA GLY A 245 1.38 -5.10 14.36
C GLY A 245 1.64 -4.18 13.17
N VAL A 246 0.80 -3.16 12.92
CA VAL A 246 0.91 -2.30 11.73
C VAL A 246 1.97 -1.22 11.93
N PRO A 247 3.10 -1.24 11.18
CA PRO A 247 4.21 -0.29 11.33
C PRO A 247 3.80 1.18 11.41
N GLY A 248 2.90 1.63 10.52
CA GLY A 248 2.45 3.02 10.50
C GLY A 248 1.70 3.44 11.79
N PHE A 249 0.89 2.55 12.37
CA PHE A 249 0.18 2.83 13.63
C PHE A 249 1.12 2.78 14.83
N ILE A 250 2.07 1.83 14.84
CA ILE A 250 3.08 1.72 15.91
C ILE A 250 4.02 2.94 15.89
N SER A 251 4.40 3.42 14.71
CA SER A 251 5.18 4.66 14.62
C SER A 251 4.38 5.90 15.03
N HIS A 252 3.08 5.95 14.76
CA HIS A 252 2.21 7.01 15.25
C HIS A 252 2.17 6.99 16.78
N TYR A 253 1.99 5.82 17.39
CA TYR A 253 2.05 5.63 18.83
C TYR A 253 3.35 6.14 19.45
N GLY A 254 4.49 5.75 18.89
CA GLY A 254 5.80 6.21 19.37
C GLY A 254 5.93 7.74 19.35
N ILE A 255 5.56 8.41 18.26
CA ILE A 255 5.67 9.88 18.19
C ILE A 255 4.66 10.59 19.10
N THR A 256 3.44 10.07 19.23
CA THR A 256 2.44 10.60 20.16
C THR A 256 2.93 10.52 21.60
N ALA A 257 3.47 9.37 22.01
CA ALA A 257 4.03 9.18 23.34
C ALA A 257 5.19 10.16 23.61
N VAL A 258 6.12 10.32 22.66
CA VAL A 258 7.23 11.29 22.77
C VAL A 258 6.72 12.72 22.94
N ASN A 259 5.69 13.11 22.19
CA ASN A 259 5.12 14.44 22.30
C ASN A 259 4.45 14.69 23.66
N LEU A 260 3.73 13.70 24.20
CA LEU A 260 3.12 13.77 25.53
C LEU A 260 4.16 13.85 26.65
N MET A 261 5.27 13.11 26.54
CA MET A 261 6.36 13.15 27.52
C MET A 261 7.11 14.48 27.50
N ARG A 262 7.13 15.18 26.36
CA ARG A 262 7.68 16.54 26.26
C ARG A 262 6.81 17.60 26.93
N THR A 263 5.53 17.33 27.15
CA THR A 263 4.60 18.20 27.87
C THR A 263 4.45 17.80 29.34
N GLU A 264 5.57 17.37 29.98
CA GLU A 264 5.70 17.03 31.39
C GLU A 264 4.96 15.78 31.90
N LYS A 265 4.49 14.88 31.02
CA LYS A 265 3.98 13.56 31.46
C LYS A 265 5.12 12.57 31.69
N SER A 266 5.04 11.79 32.77
CA SER A 266 5.91 10.62 32.93
C SER A 266 5.63 9.58 31.82
N PRO A 267 6.59 8.70 31.48
CA PRO A 267 6.33 7.63 30.53
C PRO A 267 5.11 6.77 30.89
N GLU A 268 4.91 6.48 32.17
CA GLU A 268 3.81 5.69 32.71
C GLU A 268 2.44 6.35 32.48
N GLU A 269 2.38 7.68 32.46
CA GLU A 269 1.15 8.43 32.15
C GLU A 269 0.97 8.67 30.64
N ALA A 270 2.07 8.82 29.89
CA ALA A 270 2.04 9.15 28.48
C ALA A 270 1.69 7.95 27.60
N LEU A 271 2.20 6.76 27.91
CA LEU A 271 2.01 5.56 27.09
C LEU A 271 0.53 5.12 26.98
N PRO A 272 -0.28 5.05 28.07
CA PRO A 272 -1.69 4.67 27.96
C PRO A 272 -2.49 5.66 27.12
N VAL A 273 -2.23 6.96 27.30
CA VAL A 273 -2.90 8.05 26.55
C VAL A 273 -2.52 8.00 25.08
N ALA A 274 -1.24 7.81 24.77
CA ALA A 274 -0.76 7.67 23.40
C ALA A 274 -1.37 6.46 22.70
N LEU A 275 -1.56 5.35 23.41
CA LEU A 275 -2.19 4.15 22.88
C LEU A 275 -3.64 4.43 22.52
N GLU A 276 -4.41 5.08 23.41
CA GLU A 276 -5.79 5.44 23.15
C GLU A 276 -5.91 6.36 21.92
N GLU A 277 -5.10 7.41 21.85
CA GLU A 277 -5.07 8.35 20.72
C GLU A 277 -4.70 7.64 19.41
N SER A 278 -3.69 6.77 19.43
CA SER A 278 -3.23 6.05 18.25
C SER A 278 -4.22 4.99 17.79
N ARG A 279 -4.93 4.36 18.74
CA ARG A 279 -6.03 3.46 18.44
C ARG A 279 -7.19 4.22 17.79
N ARG A 280 -7.54 5.41 18.29
CA ARG A 280 -8.56 6.27 17.67
C ARG A 280 -8.18 6.67 16.25
N TYR A 281 -6.93 7.07 16.04
CA TYR A 281 -6.38 7.35 14.71
C TYR A 281 -6.48 6.13 13.79
N ALA A 282 -6.08 4.95 14.26
CA ALA A 282 -6.10 3.73 13.48
C ALA A 282 -7.52 3.26 13.12
N LEU A 283 -8.48 3.39 14.04
CA LEU A 283 -9.91 3.12 13.77
C LEU A 283 -10.45 4.06 12.68
N GLU A 284 -10.10 5.35 12.74
CA GLU A 284 -10.50 6.34 11.73
C GLU A 284 -9.89 6.04 10.35
N GLU A 285 -8.63 5.62 10.31
CA GLU A 285 -7.95 5.21 9.09
C GLU A 285 -8.56 3.95 8.46
N TRP A 286 -8.92 2.95 9.26
CA TRP A 286 -9.66 1.78 8.79
C TRP A 286 -11.07 2.14 8.29
N ARG A 287 -11.75 3.09 8.95
CA ARG A 287 -13.04 3.61 8.49
C ARG A 287 -12.93 4.21 7.08
N LYS A 288 -11.93 5.07 6.86
CA LYS A 288 -11.64 5.66 5.53
C LYS A 288 -11.31 4.60 4.49
N ASP A 289 -10.57 3.55 4.86
CA ASP A 289 -10.23 2.46 3.95
C ASP A 289 -11.48 1.69 3.48
N ILE A 290 -12.40 1.39 4.40
CA ILE A 290 -13.69 0.78 4.10
C ILE A 290 -14.52 1.70 3.20
N GLU A 291 -14.61 2.99 3.53
CA GLU A 291 -15.37 3.97 2.73
C GLU A 291 -14.82 4.10 1.31
N ALA A 292 -13.50 4.17 1.17
CA ALA A 292 -12.83 4.19 -0.13
C ALA A 292 -13.15 2.91 -0.92
N PHE A 293 -13.14 1.74 -0.29
CA PHE A 293 -13.53 0.49 -0.94
C PHE A 293 -15.01 0.51 -1.37
N LEU A 294 -15.92 0.89 -0.48
CA LEU A 294 -17.35 0.93 -0.77
C LEU A 294 -17.70 1.97 -1.84
N ASN A 295 -16.95 3.07 -1.94
CA ASN A 295 -17.15 4.04 -3.01
C ASN A 295 -16.92 3.41 -4.40
N VAL A 296 -16.06 2.39 -4.49
CA VAL A 296 -15.76 1.68 -5.74
C VAL A 296 -16.72 0.50 -5.97
N TYR A 297 -16.96 -0.34 -4.96
CA TYR A 297 -17.69 -1.60 -5.12
C TYR A 297 -19.19 -1.51 -4.76
N ASN A 298 -19.62 -0.41 -4.14
CA ASN A 298 -21.01 0.03 -3.93
C ASN A 298 -22.02 -1.09 -3.57
N SER A 299 -21.81 -1.80 -2.46
CA SER A 299 -22.78 -2.80 -1.99
C SER A 299 -22.77 -2.96 -0.47
N ARG A 300 -23.97 -2.92 0.13
CA ARG A 300 -24.19 -3.15 1.58
C ARG A 300 -23.82 -4.57 2.02
N VAL A 301 -23.84 -5.53 1.10
CA VAL A 301 -23.48 -6.94 1.39
C VAL A 301 -22.04 -7.05 1.89
N TYR A 302 -21.11 -6.22 1.38
CA TYR A 302 -19.73 -6.21 1.84
C TYR A 302 -19.61 -5.91 3.34
N ILE A 303 -20.32 -4.88 3.82
CA ILE A 303 -20.32 -4.56 5.25
C ILE A 303 -21.00 -5.64 6.06
N GLY A 304 -22.10 -6.21 5.55
CA GLY A 304 -22.74 -7.36 6.19
C GLY A 304 -21.77 -8.53 6.38
N VAL A 305 -21.02 -8.90 5.34
CA VAL A 305 -20.03 -9.99 5.39
C VAL A 305 -18.95 -9.67 6.44
N LEU A 306 -18.38 -8.48 6.37
CA LEU A 306 -17.34 -8.06 7.32
C LEU A 306 -17.88 -8.09 8.76
N ARG A 307 -19.12 -7.65 9.00
CA ARG A 307 -19.71 -7.63 10.34
C ARG A 307 -19.92 -9.04 10.89
N VAL A 308 -20.47 -9.93 10.07
CA VAL A 308 -20.64 -11.35 10.40
C VAL A 308 -19.30 -11.99 10.79
N LEU A 309 -18.23 -11.70 10.04
CA LEU A 309 -16.90 -12.21 10.33
C LEU A 309 -16.28 -11.59 11.59
N ALA A 310 -16.49 -10.29 11.82
CA ALA A 310 -15.99 -9.60 13.01
C ALA A 310 -16.65 -10.10 14.30
N GLU A 311 -17.94 -10.42 14.26
CA GLU A 311 -18.70 -10.97 15.39
C GLU A 311 -18.37 -12.44 15.67
N ALA A 312 -18.00 -13.21 14.65
CA ALA A 312 -17.66 -14.61 14.80
C ALA A 312 -16.26 -14.86 15.37
N TYR A 313 -15.35 -13.89 15.29
CA TYR A 313 -13.98 -14.01 15.78
C TYR A 313 -13.96 -14.43 17.26
N PRO A 314 -13.11 -15.40 17.66
CA PRO A 314 -11.97 -15.97 16.93
C PRO A 314 -12.29 -17.09 15.94
N SER A 315 -13.56 -17.45 15.74
CA SER A 315 -13.94 -18.52 14.81
C SER A 315 -13.86 -18.05 13.35
N ALA A 316 -13.30 -18.90 12.49
CA ALA A 316 -13.38 -18.73 11.04
C ALA A 316 -14.64 -19.41 10.48
N LEU A 317 -15.34 -18.76 9.55
CA LEU A 317 -16.63 -19.23 9.03
C LEU A 317 -16.54 -19.72 7.58
N ARG A 318 -17.32 -20.75 7.22
CA ARG A 318 -17.54 -21.15 5.82
C ARG A 318 -18.52 -20.20 5.12
N GLY A 319 -18.44 -20.11 3.79
CA GLY A 319 -19.33 -19.25 2.99
C GLY A 319 -20.83 -19.48 3.23
N ALA A 320 -21.26 -20.73 3.42
CA ALA A 320 -22.66 -21.06 3.73
C ALA A 320 -23.12 -20.57 5.12
N GLU A 321 -22.22 -20.52 6.10
CA GLU A 321 -22.52 -19.98 7.44
C GLU A 321 -22.67 -18.47 7.38
N ILE A 322 -21.79 -17.80 6.64
CA ILE A 322 -21.85 -16.35 6.40
C ILE A 322 -23.17 -16.00 5.70
N TYR A 323 -23.52 -16.73 4.64
CA TYR A 323 -24.78 -16.53 3.92
C TYR A 323 -26.02 -16.64 4.82
N ARG A 324 -26.08 -17.69 5.67
CA ARG A 324 -27.20 -17.88 6.61
C ARG A 324 -27.33 -16.71 7.58
N ARG A 325 -26.22 -16.22 8.15
CA ARG A 325 -26.22 -15.06 9.05
C ARG A 325 -26.63 -13.77 8.33
N LEU A 326 -26.17 -13.56 7.09
CA LEU A 326 -26.61 -12.43 6.27
C LEU A 326 -28.11 -12.46 5.96
N LYS A 327 -28.71 -13.64 5.81
CA LYS A 327 -30.15 -13.78 5.54
C LYS A 327 -30.98 -13.26 6.70
N ILE A 328 -30.53 -13.52 7.94
CA ILE A 328 -31.15 -12.98 9.16
C ILE A 328 -31.08 -11.45 9.19
N LEU A 329 -29.96 -10.88 8.72
CA LEU A 329 -29.76 -9.44 8.64
C LEU A 329 -30.48 -8.76 7.45
N GLY A 330 -31.17 -9.51 6.58
CA GLY A 330 -31.77 -8.96 5.36
C GLY A 330 -30.75 -8.47 4.32
N LEU A 331 -29.49 -8.91 4.42
CA LEU A 331 -28.37 -8.47 3.56
C LEU A 331 -27.81 -9.59 2.68
N ALA A 332 -28.39 -10.79 2.71
CA ALA A 332 -27.94 -11.89 1.88
C ALA A 332 -28.21 -11.61 0.39
N PRO A 333 -27.27 -11.96 -0.50
CA PRO A 333 -27.56 -12.05 -1.93
C PRO A 333 -28.73 -12.99 -2.21
N THR A 334 -29.42 -12.79 -3.33
CA THR A 334 -30.58 -13.62 -3.73
C THR A 334 -30.24 -15.11 -3.80
N ARG A 335 -29.04 -15.47 -4.26
CA ARG A 335 -28.58 -16.84 -4.38
C ARG A 335 -27.30 -17.07 -3.58
N ILE A 336 -27.19 -18.23 -2.92
CA ILE A 336 -26.06 -18.55 -2.05
C ILE A 336 -24.71 -18.48 -2.76
N GLN A 337 -24.62 -18.94 -4.02
CA GLN A 337 -23.37 -18.91 -4.78
C GLN A 337 -22.82 -17.49 -5.00
N HIS A 338 -23.67 -16.47 -4.97
CA HIS A 338 -23.20 -15.08 -5.12
C HIS A 338 -22.36 -14.63 -3.92
N ILE A 339 -22.46 -15.30 -2.75
CA ILE A 339 -21.64 -14.96 -1.58
C ILE A 339 -20.14 -15.04 -1.88
N TYR A 340 -19.74 -15.98 -2.72
CA TYR A 340 -18.33 -16.23 -3.03
C TYR A 340 -17.71 -15.07 -3.81
N LYS A 341 -18.50 -14.36 -4.63
CA LYS A 341 -18.04 -13.12 -5.29
C LYS A 341 -17.69 -12.04 -4.27
N TYR A 342 -18.52 -11.88 -3.22
CA TYR A 342 -18.26 -10.90 -2.17
C TYR A 342 -17.03 -11.26 -1.33
N LEU A 343 -16.90 -12.54 -0.97
CA LEU A 343 -15.74 -13.06 -0.23
C LEU A 343 -14.45 -12.89 -1.04
N GLU A 344 -14.45 -13.28 -2.31
CA GLU A 344 -13.31 -13.14 -3.21
C GLU A 344 -12.89 -11.68 -3.34
N THR A 345 -13.85 -10.75 -3.50
CA THR A 345 -13.55 -9.32 -3.63
C THR A 345 -12.96 -8.76 -2.33
N LEU A 346 -13.49 -9.13 -1.17
CA LEU A 346 -12.96 -8.71 0.13
C LEU A 346 -11.57 -9.28 0.42
N GLU A 347 -11.32 -10.52 -0.02
CA GLU A 347 -10.02 -11.17 0.09
C GLU A 347 -9.00 -10.50 -0.82
N LYS A 348 -9.35 -10.22 -2.09
CA LYS A 348 -8.52 -9.47 -3.03
C LYS A 348 -8.20 -8.05 -2.53
N ALA A 349 -9.17 -7.42 -1.86
CA ALA A 349 -8.99 -6.12 -1.20
C ALA A 349 -8.13 -6.19 0.07
N GLY A 350 -7.91 -7.40 0.61
CA GLY A 350 -7.08 -7.64 1.79
C GLY A 350 -7.77 -7.43 3.14
N PHE A 351 -9.10 -7.24 3.16
CA PHE A 351 -9.87 -7.07 4.41
C PHE A 351 -10.12 -8.38 5.15
N ILE A 352 -10.14 -9.51 4.42
CA ILE A 352 -10.31 -10.84 4.99
C ILE A 352 -9.17 -11.76 4.56
N ARG A 353 -9.02 -12.86 5.29
CA ARG A 353 -8.16 -13.99 4.96
C ARG A 353 -9.02 -15.23 4.76
N SER A 354 -8.48 -16.20 4.03
CA SER A 354 -9.07 -17.52 3.94
C SER A 354 -8.04 -18.64 4.09
N SER A 355 -8.51 -19.78 4.57
CA SER A 355 -7.80 -21.05 4.60
C SER A 355 -8.83 -22.16 4.64
N GLU A 356 -8.67 -23.22 3.83
CA GLU A 356 -9.60 -24.35 3.76
C GLU A 356 -11.08 -23.94 3.59
N ARG A 357 -11.35 -22.90 2.78
CA ARG A 357 -12.68 -22.30 2.55
C ARG A 357 -13.36 -21.73 3.81
N LYS A 358 -12.58 -21.46 4.86
CA LYS A 358 -13.01 -20.68 6.03
C LYS A 358 -12.41 -19.27 5.95
N TYR A 359 -13.18 -18.28 6.39
CA TYR A 359 -12.84 -16.87 6.26
C TYR A 359 -12.84 -16.18 7.62
N TRP A 360 -11.94 -15.21 7.82
CA TRP A 360 -11.87 -14.38 9.03
C TRP A 360 -11.26 -13.00 8.73
N ILE A 361 -11.45 -12.06 9.65
CA ILE A 361 -10.74 -10.77 9.66
C ILE A 361 -9.55 -10.91 10.60
N GLU A 362 -8.34 -10.74 10.08
CA GLU A 362 -7.07 -10.87 10.82
C GLU A 362 -6.87 -9.69 11.79
N ASP A 363 -7.19 -8.47 11.36
CA ASP A 363 -6.90 -7.23 12.09
C ASP A 363 -7.90 -6.90 13.21
N PRO A 364 -7.45 -6.70 14.47
CA PRO A 364 -8.35 -6.40 15.59
C PRO A 364 -9.10 -5.08 15.45
N LEU A 365 -8.44 -4.04 14.93
CA LEU A 365 -9.04 -2.72 14.76
C LEU A 365 -10.05 -2.70 13.62
N LEU A 366 -9.77 -3.43 12.53
CA LEU A 366 -10.74 -3.61 11.45
C LEU A 366 -12.01 -4.30 11.96
N ARG A 367 -11.89 -5.34 12.80
CA ARG A 367 -13.06 -5.99 13.44
C ARG A 367 -13.88 -4.99 14.24
N GLU A 368 -13.23 -4.12 15.01
CA GLU A 368 -13.92 -3.11 15.81
C GLU A 368 -14.61 -2.03 14.97
N VAL A 369 -13.93 -1.49 13.96
CA VAL A 369 -14.52 -0.49 13.05
C VAL A 369 -15.79 -1.02 12.41
N VAL A 370 -15.74 -2.24 11.88
CA VAL A 370 -16.87 -2.84 11.18
C VAL A 370 -18.08 -3.09 12.09
N LYS A 371 -17.85 -3.50 13.35
CA LYS A 371 -18.92 -3.67 14.34
C LYS A 371 -19.69 -2.37 14.58
N ARG A 372 -19.01 -1.22 14.50
CA ARG A 372 -19.58 0.12 14.70
C ARG A 372 -19.98 0.84 13.41
N PHE A 373 -19.67 0.27 12.25
CA PHE A 373 -19.88 0.91 10.96
C PHE A 373 -21.37 0.99 10.64
N ASN A 374 -21.90 2.17 10.33
CA ASN A 374 -23.31 2.33 10.00
C ASN A 374 -23.59 1.80 8.58
N ILE A 375 -24.38 0.71 8.48
CA ILE A 375 -24.73 0.05 7.22
C ILE A 375 -25.57 0.98 6.32
N ASP A 376 -26.36 1.87 6.91
CA ASP A 376 -27.28 2.72 6.16
C ASP A 376 -26.61 3.90 5.46
N ARG A 377 -25.37 4.23 5.84
CA ARG A 377 -24.55 5.24 5.13
C ARG A 377 -24.04 4.77 3.77
N VAL A 378 -24.19 3.48 3.45
CA VAL A 378 -23.89 2.93 2.13
C VAL A 378 -25.15 3.09 1.27
N THR A 379 -25.53 4.32 0.98
CA THR A 379 -26.57 4.62 0.00
C THR A 379 -25.93 4.58 -1.39
N PRO A 380 -26.52 3.88 -2.38
CA PRO A 380 -26.15 4.12 -3.76
C PRO A 380 -26.34 5.62 -4.00
N ALA A 381 -25.30 6.32 -4.47
CA ALA A 381 -25.54 7.57 -5.18
C ALA A 381 -26.43 7.18 -6.37
N LEU A 382 -27.69 7.61 -6.32
CA LEU A 382 -28.66 7.46 -7.41
C LEU A 382 -28.11 8.06 -8.70
#